data_AF-A0A8D0A663-F1
#
_entry.id   AF-A0A8D0A663-F1
#
_cell.length_a   1.000
_cell.length_b   1.000
_cell.length_c   1.000
_cell.angle_alpha   90.00
_cell.angle_beta   90.00
_cell.angle_gamma   90.00
#
_symmetry.space_group_name_H-M   'P 1'
#
loop_
_entity.id
_entity.type
_entity.pdbx_description
1 polymer ?
#
loop_
_entity_poly.entity_id
_entity_poly.type
_entity_poly.pdbx_seq_one_letter_code
_entity_poly.pdbx_strand_id
1 'polypeptide(L)'
;MISILSNRISRNIVLSFLRDRMLNTFLSQNTGKTFYELELEFAQVASLFLARLTTWMRLTYMFGTFLGLQLKAIGIFLSASGHDQYLMEFLEDGGVLTLLDILNHTETKEEEKSEALRLLLTVSNAGRKYKEIICESHGVKAIAECLAKSNTVETQEAAWALLESLLHGNPKYQNQIYKGLIALMTCTSPQAQQLVLHTLHTVQSMHEIYFPLGPPTVCLLFPQFLKQTPTLPPTQTHQLMC
;
A
#
# COMPACT_ATOMS: atom_id res chain seq x y z
N MET A 1 -5.81 -31.04 -34.21
CA MET A 1 -6.24 -30.24 -33.04
C MET A 1 -5.35 -30.51 -31.81
N ILE A 2 -5.08 -31.78 -31.48
CA ILE A 2 -4.20 -32.18 -30.35
C ILE A 2 -2.74 -31.69 -30.47
N SER A 3 -2.15 -31.69 -31.67
CA SER A 3 -0.77 -31.21 -31.90
C SER A 3 -0.61 -29.68 -31.73
N ILE A 4 -1.64 -28.90 -32.07
CA ILE A 4 -1.63 -27.43 -31.93
C ILE A 4 -1.82 -27.04 -30.46
N LEU A 5 -2.68 -27.75 -29.74
CA LEU A 5 -2.86 -27.60 -28.29
C LEU A 5 -1.57 -27.98 -27.54
N SER A 6 -0.94 -29.11 -27.89
CA SER A 6 0.34 -29.54 -27.31
C SER A 6 1.46 -28.51 -27.56
N ASN A 7 1.57 -27.96 -28.77
CA ASN A 7 2.60 -26.96 -29.10
C ASN A 7 2.34 -25.61 -28.41
N ARG A 8 1.06 -25.19 -28.25
CA ARG A 8 0.70 -24.00 -27.45
C ARG A 8 0.99 -24.20 -25.96
N ILE A 9 0.70 -25.37 -25.41
CA ILE A 9 0.97 -25.70 -24.01
C ILE A 9 2.48 -25.72 -23.76
N SER A 10 3.28 -26.38 -24.61
CA SER A 10 4.73 -26.38 -24.49
C SER A 10 5.33 -24.98 -24.62
N ARG A 11 4.84 -24.14 -25.55
CA ARG A 11 5.28 -22.74 -25.66
C ARG A 11 4.93 -21.91 -24.43
N ASN A 12 3.72 -22.06 -23.90
CA ASN A 12 3.29 -21.34 -22.69
C ASN A 12 4.09 -21.76 -21.46
N ILE A 13 4.38 -23.05 -21.31
CA ILE A 13 5.22 -23.56 -20.20
C ILE A 13 6.65 -23.01 -20.30
N VAL A 14 7.25 -23.05 -21.50
CA VAL A 14 8.61 -22.51 -21.71
C VAL A 14 8.65 -21.00 -21.47
N LEU A 15 7.64 -20.25 -21.97
CA LEU A 15 7.54 -18.80 -21.73
C LEU A 15 7.36 -18.48 -20.24
N SER A 16 6.55 -19.26 -19.52
CA SER A 16 6.36 -19.14 -18.08
C SER A 16 7.67 -19.35 -17.32
N PHE A 17 8.42 -20.39 -17.67
CA PHE A 17 9.72 -20.67 -17.05
C PHE A 17 10.77 -19.59 -17.33
N LEU A 18 10.83 -19.08 -18.56
CA LEU A 18 11.76 -18.00 -18.91
C LEU A 18 11.43 -16.70 -18.15
N ARG A 19 10.14 -16.39 -17.98
CA ARG A 19 9.65 -15.23 -17.24
C ARG A 19 10.00 -15.30 -15.75
N ASP A 20 9.80 -16.47 -15.14
CA ASP A 20 10.21 -16.73 -13.76
C ASP A 20 11.73 -16.54 -13.57
N ARG A 21 12.53 -17.22 -14.41
CA ARG A 21 13.99 -17.12 -14.35
C ARG A 21 14.47 -15.70 -14.59
N MET A 22 13.87 -14.97 -15.53
CA MET A 22 14.19 -13.57 -15.82
C MET A 22 13.96 -12.69 -14.59
N LEU A 23 12.78 -12.77 -13.96
CA LEU A 23 12.46 -11.98 -12.77
C LEU A 23 13.36 -12.35 -11.58
N ASN A 24 13.57 -13.64 -11.32
CA ASN A 24 14.45 -14.08 -10.24
C ASN A 24 15.91 -13.62 -10.44
N THR A 25 16.42 -13.73 -11.67
CA THR A 25 17.76 -13.23 -12.02
C THR A 25 17.85 -11.72 -11.80
N PHE A 26 16.87 -10.96 -12.32
CA PHE A 26 16.80 -9.52 -12.15
C PHE A 26 16.81 -9.12 -10.68
N LEU A 27 15.94 -9.71 -9.86
CA LEU A 27 15.85 -9.44 -8.42
C LEU A 27 17.19 -9.70 -7.71
N SER A 28 17.82 -10.85 -7.98
CA SER A 28 19.08 -11.23 -7.36
C SER A 28 20.24 -10.28 -7.71
N GLN A 29 20.24 -9.73 -8.92
CA GLN A 29 21.34 -8.91 -9.43
C GLN A 29 21.15 -7.42 -9.13
N ASN A 30 19.91 -6.94 -8.99
CA ASN A 30 19.61 -5.51 -9.00
C ASN A 30 19.06 -4.95 -7.68
N THR A 31 18.83 -5.80 -6.67
CA THR A 31 18.38 -5.33 -5.35
C THR A 31 19.38 -4.34 -4.75
N GLY A 32 18.89 -3.18 -4.33
CA GLY A 32 19.69 -2.14 -3.66
C GLY A 32 20.51 -1.26 -4.60
N LYS A 33 20.42 -1.44 -5.92
CA LYS A 33 21.09 -0.56 -6.88
C LYS A 33 20.47 0.82 -6.92
N THR A 34 21.33 1.79 -7.19
CA THR A 34 20.96 3.17 -7.48
C THR A 34 20.48 3.34 -8.92
N PHE A 35 19.85 4.48 -9.21
CA PHE A 35 19.42 4.84 -10.57
C PHE A 35 20.54 4.67 -11.60
N TYR A 36 21.74 5.20 -11.31
CA TYR A 36 22.88 5.16 -12.23
C TYR A 36 23.38 3.74 -12.51
N GLU A 37 23.43 2.88 -11.48
CA GLU A 37 23.85 1.48 -11.64
C GLU A 37 22.85 0.68 -12.49
N LEU A 38 21.55 0.93 -12.32
CA LEU A 38 20.52 0.34 -13.18
C LEU A 38 20.67 0.81 -14.62
N GLU A 39 20.79 2.11 -14.86
CA GLU A 39 20.94 2.60 -16.23
C GLU A 39 22.24 2.11 -16.89
N LEU A 40 23.33 1.96 -16.13
CA LEU A 40 24.56 1.37 -16.66
C LEU A 40 24.35 -0.10 -17.04
N GLU A 41 23.71 -0.90 -16.20
CA GLU A 41 23.43 -2.32 -16.47
C GLU A 41 22.53 -2.52 -17.70
N PHE A 42 21.54 -1.64 -17.85
CA PHE A 42 20.58 -1.69 -18.93
C PHE A 42 20.97 -0.84 -20.13
N ALA A 43 22.23 -0.39 -20.25
CA ALA A 43 22.71 0.42 -21.37
C ALA A 43 21.81 1.63 -21.69
N GLN A 44 21.36 2.34 -20.65
CA GLN A 44 20.51 3.54 -20.68
C GLN A 44 19.08 3.30 -21.18
N VAL A 45 18.56 2.07 -21.09
CA VAL A 45 17.17 1.73 -21.44
C VAL A 45 16.40 1.07 -20.30
N ALA A 46 16.77 1.34 -19.04
CA ALA A 46 16.13 0.71 -17.88
C ALA A 46 14.64 1.11 -17.75
N SER A 47 14.30 2.36 -18.08
CA SER A 47 12.92 2.86 -18.22
C SER A 47 12.03 1.99 -19.11
N LEU A 48 12.56 1.52 -20.25
CA LEU A 48 11.80 0.66 -21.16
C LEU A 48 11.49 -0.70 -20.51
N PHE A 49 12.40 -1.21 -19.68
CA PHE A 49 12.16 -2.43 -18.94
C PHE A 49 11.09 -2.23 -17.86
N LEU A 50 11.13 -1.11 -17.13
CA LEU A 50 10.07 -0.72 -16.20
C LEU A 50 8.71 -0.64 -16.88
N ALA A 51 8.58 0.09 -17.99
CA ALA A 51 7.32 0.23 -18.72
C ALA A 51 6.73 -1.13 -19.17
N ARG A 52 7.60 -2.05 -19.61
CA ARG A 52 7.22 -3.42 -19.97
C ARG A 52 6.77 -4.24 -18.76
N LEU A 53 7.46 -4.11 -17.63
CA LEU A 53 7.07 -4.77 -16.38
C LEU A 53 5.74 -4.25 -15.85
N THR A 54 5.55 -2.93 -15.83
CA THR A 54 4.30 -2.28 -15.41
C THR A 54 3.13 -2.71 -16.30
N THR A 55 3.33 -2.70 -17.61
CA THR A 55 2.30 -3.18 -18.56
C THR A 55 2.03 -4.67 -18.41
N TRP A 56 3.06 -5.50 -18.20
CA TRP A 56 2.86 -6.92 -17.97
C TRP A 56 2.06 -7.17 -16.68
N MET A 57 2.41 -6.51 -15.57
CA MET A 57 1.65 -6.58 -14.31
C MET A 57 0.18 -6.20 -14.53
N ARG A 58 -0.09 -5.07 -15.20
CA ARG A 58 -1.44 -4.60 -15.49
C ARG A 58 -2.29 -5.59 -16.31
N LEU A 59 -1.66 -6.33 -17.22
CA LEU A 59 -2.35 -7.34 -18.03
C LEU A 59 -2.55 -8.67 -17.29
N THR A 60 -1.78 -8.95 -16.24
CA THR A 60 -1.78 -10.29 -15.60
C THR A 60 -2.19 -10.32 -14.14
N TYR A 61 -2.35 -9.18 -13.46
CA TYR A 61 -2.61 -9.17 -12.01
C TYR A 61 -3.88 -9.92 -11.61
N MET A 62 -4.94 -9.88 -12.44
CA MET A 62 -6.20 -10.61 -12.21
C MET A 62 -6.04 -12.13 -12.25
N PHE A 63 -4.96 -12.64 -12.85
CA PHE A 63 -4.66 -14.08 -12.93
C PHE A 63 -3.54 -14.49 -11.96
N GLY A 64 -3.00 -13.57 -11.16
CA GLY A 64 -1.96 -13.81 -10.14
C GLY A 64 -0.64 -14.37 -10.66
N THR A 65 -0.41 -14.39 -11.98
CA THR A 65 0.74 -15.09 -12.56
C THR A 65 2.02 -14.26 -12.39
N PHE A 66 2.91 -14.72 -11.50
CA PHE A 66 4.18 -14.05 -11.12
C PHE A 66 4.02 -12.68 -10.45
N LEU A 67 2.83 -12.34 -9.94
CA LEU A 67 2.54 -11.01 -9.42
C LEU A 67 3.52 -10.59 -8.31
N GLY A 68 3.78 -11.47 -7.33
CA GLY A 68 4.76 -11.18 -6.28
C GLY A 68 6.18 -10.87 -6.79
N LEU A 69 6.65 -11.53 -7.85
CA LEU A 69 7.95 -11.25 -8.46
C LEU A 69 7.94 -9.94 -9.24
N GLN A 70 6.85 -9.66 -9.95
CA GLN A 70 6.65 -8.40 -10.69
C GLN A 70 6.65 -7.20 -9.75
N LEU A 71 5.91 -7.28 -8.63
CA LEU A 71 5.85 -6.23 -7.62
C LEU A 71 7.23 -5.94 -7.03
N LYS A 72 7.98 -6.98 -6.63
CA LYS A 72 9.36 -6.82 -6.14
C LYS A 72 10.29 -6.21 -7.18
N ALA A 73 10.16 -6.61 -8.45
CA ALA A 73 10.99 -6.08 -9.53
C ALA A 73 10.70 -4.59 -9.77
N ILE A 74 9.43 -4.19 -9.78
CA ILE A 74 9.02 -2.78 -9.83
C ILE A 74 9.57 -2.02 -8.61
N GLY A 75 9.56 -2.65 -7.43
CA GLY A 75 10.12 -2.06 -6.20
C GLY A 75 11.58 -1.65 -6.30
N ILE A 76 12.40 -2.39 -7.05
CA ILE A 76 13.80 -2.02 -7.30
C ILE A 76 13.87 -0.67 -8.03
N PHE A 77 13.06 -0.48 -9.08
CA PHE A 77 13.01 0.78 -9.82
C PHE A 77 12.52 1.94 -8.95
N LEU A 78 11.41 1.75 -8.23
CA LEU A 78 10.83 2.82 -7.41
C LEU A 78 11.68 3.18 -6.19
N SER A 79 12.52 2.26 -5.72
CA SER A 79 13.46 2.55 -4.61
C SER A 79 14.75 3.22 -5.11
N ALA A 80 15.15 2.95 -6.36
CA ALA A 80 16.32 3.54 -6.98
C ALA A 80 16.09 4.99 -7.46
N SER A 81 14.83 5.43 -7.57
CA SER A 81 14.45 6.72 -8.16
C SER A 81 14.74 7.91 -7.24
N GLY A 82 16.01 8.30 -7.15
CA GLY A 82 16.43 9.59 -6.57
C GLY A 82 16.12 10.81 -7.45
N HIS A 83 15.83 10.61 -8.74
CA HIS A 83 15.64 11.65 -9.76
C HIS A 83 14.22 11.73 -10.34
N ASP A 84 13.20 11.21 -9.63
CA ASP A 84 11.79 11.18 -10.05
C ASP A 84 11.43 10.42 -11.35
N GLN A 85 12.38 10.10 -12.23
CA GLN A 85 12.11 9.56 -13.56
C GLN A 85 11.27 8.26 -13.54
N TYR A 86 11.74 7.20 -12.90
CA TYR A 86 11.00 5.94 -12.84
C TYR A 86 9.64 6.07 -12.13
N LEU A 87 9.54 6.96 -11.13
CA LEU A 87 8.28 7.23 -10.45
C LEU A 87 7.28 7.87 -11.40
N MET A 88 7.69 8.89 -12.17
CA MET A 88 6.83 9.55 -13.15
C MET A 88 6.38 8.58 -14.24
N GLU A 89 7.31 7.80 -14.82
CA GLU A 89 6.98 6.79 -15.83
C GLU A 89 6.00 5.75 -15.29
N PHE A 90 6.22 5.26 -14.06
CA PHE A 90 5.31 4.31 -13.42
C PHE A 90 3.91 4.90 -13.19
N LEU A 91 3.82 6.18 -12.84
CA LEU A 91 2.55 6.89 -12.68
C LEU A 91 1.83 7.06 -14.02
N GLU A 92 2.54 7.52 -15.05
CA GLU A 92 2.01 7.74 -16.41
C GLU A 92 1.48 6.43 -17.04
N ASP A 93 2.13 5.30 -16.75
CA ASP A 93 1.70 3.98 -17.18
C ASP A 93 0.51 3.41 -16.37
N GLY A 94 -0.07 4.19 -15.45
CA GLY A 94 -1.19 3.77 -14.61
C GLY A 94 -0.80 2.74 -13.54
N GLY A 95 0.46 2.74 -13.12
CA GLY A 95 0.98 1.83 -12.11
C GLY A 95 0.28 1.98 -10.77
N VAL A 96 0.02 3.22 -10.32
CA VAL A 96 -0.72 3.49 -9.06
C VAL A 96 -2.13 2.89 -9.09
N LEU A 97 -2.89 3.10 -10.17
CA LEU A 97 -4.23 2.53 -10.32
C LEU A 97 -4.19 1.00 -10.27
N THR A 98 -3.21 0.39 -10.95
CA THR A 98 -3.05 -1.06 -10.96
C THR A 98 -2.72 -1.60 -9.56
N LEU A 99 -1.88 -0.92 -8.79
CA LEU A 99 -1.60 -1.31 -7.40
C LEU A 99 -2.85 -1.21 -6.52
N LEU A 100 -3.66 -0.16 -6.68
CA LEU A 100 -4.92 -0.02 -5.94
C LEU A 100 -5.95 -1.09 -6.31
N ASP A 101 -6.02 -1.47 -7.59
CA ASP A 101 -6.87 -2.57 -8.06
C ASP A 101 -6.45 -3.91 -7.45
N ILE A 102 -5.14 -4.17 -7.34
CA ILE A 102 -4.58 -5.36 -6.69
C ILE A 102 -5.05 -5.46 -5.22
N LEU A 103 -5.13 -4.34 -4.49
CA LEU A 103 -5.61 -4.36 -3.09
C LEU A 103 -7.08 -4.76 -2.98
N ASN A 104 -7.90 -4.32 -3.94
CA ASN A 104 -9.34 -4.57 -3.96
C ASN A 104 -9.69 -5.94 -4.56
N HIS A 105 -8.76 -6.58 -5.25
CA HIS A 105 -8.99 -7.88 -5.86
C HIS A 105 -9.02 -8.99 -4.80
N THR A 106 -10.13 -9.74 -4.76
CA THR A 106 -10.42 -10.72 -3.70
C THR A 106 -9.53 -11.96 -3.74
N GLU A 107 -9.06 -12.33 -4.93
CA GLU A 107 -8.25 -13.54 -5.14
C GLU A 107 -6.73 -13.29 -5.00
N THR A 108 -6.32 -12.02 -4.85
CA THR A 108 -4.92 -11.67 -4.61
C THR A 108 -4.48 -12.14 -3.23
N LYS A 109 -3.30 -12.75 -3.15
CA LYS A 109 -2.72 -13.22 -1.89
C LYS A 109 -2.36 -12.04 -0.99
N GLU A 110 -2.45 -12.24 0.33
CA GLU A 110 -2.10 -11.20 1.31
C GLU A 110 -0.64 -10.72 1.17
N GLU A 111 0.29 -11.64 0.89
CA GLU A 111 1.70 -11.31 0.62
C GLU A 111 1.87 -10.34 -0.55
N GLU A 112 1.07 -10.50 -1.60
CA GLU A 112 1.09 -9.65 -2.80
C GLU A 112 0.43 -8.30 -2.52
N LYS A 113 -0.64 -8.27 -1.71
CA LYS A 113 -1.24 -7.00 -1.23
C LYS A 113 -0.27 -6.22 -0.36
N SER A 114 0.42 -6.90 0.56
CA SER A 114 1.47 -6.28 1.41
C SER A 114 2.59 -5.68 0.56
N GLU A 115 3.05 -6.38 -0.48
CA GLU A 115 4.04 -5.84 -1.41
C GLU A 115 3.50 -4.63 -2.19
N ALA A 116 2.27 -4.70 -2.71
CA ALA A 116 1.63 -3.58 -3.40
C ALA A 116 1.48 -2.33 -2.49
N LEU A 117 1.12 -2.52 -1.21
CA LEU A 117 1.08 -1.46 -0.21
C LEU A 117 2.47 -0.85 0.04
N ARG A 118 3.51 -1.69 0.12
CA ARG A 118 4.90 -1.22 0.27
C ARG A 118 5.35 -0.39 -0.94
N LEU A 119 4.98 -0.78 -2.16
CA LEU A 119 5.25 0.03 -3.35
C LEU A 119 4.52 1.37 -3.31
N LEU A 120 3.24 1.39 -2.95
CA LEU A 120 2.47 2.63 -2.78
C LEU A 120 3.07 3.53 -1.70
N LEU A 121 3.61 2.95 -0.62
CA LEU A 121 4.32 3.69 0.42
C LEU A 121 5.64 4.29 -0.08
N THR A 122 6.41 3.55 -0.90
CA THR A 122 7.58 4.11 -1.57
C THR A 122 7.21 5.30 -2.45
N VAL A 123 6.13 5.16 -3.24
CA VAL A 123 5.59 6.25 -4.08
C VAL A 123 5.15 7.44 -3.21
N SER A 124 4.40 7.22 -2.13
CA SER A 124 3.92 8.29 -1.26
C SER A 124 5.06 9.03 -0.57
N ASN A 125 6.12 8.33 -0.18
CA ASN A 125 7.27 8.90 0.50
C ASN A 125 8.18 9.72 -0.43
N ALA A 126 8.09 9.52 -1.75
CA ALA A 126 8.85 10.32 -2.72
C ALA A 126 8.44 11.81 -2.76
N GLY A 127 7.26 12.16 -2.23
CA GLY A 127 6.87 13.56 -2.05
C GLY A 127 5.37 13.85 -2.18
N ARG A 128 4.99 15.09 -1.85
CA ARG A 128 3.59 15.53 -1.81
C ARG A 128 2.83 15.24 -3.11
N LYS A 129 3.42 15.51 -4.29
CA LYS A 129 2.77 15.29 -5.59
C LYS A 129 2.28 13.85 -5.77
N TYR A 130 3.06 12.88 -5.31
CA TYR A 130 2.72 11.45 -5.39
C TYR A 130 1.63 11.07 -4.40
N LYS A 131 1.65 11.64 -3.19
CA LYS A 131 0.57 11.46 -2.19
C LYS A 131 -0.77 11.93 -2.74
N GLU A 132 -0.78 13.09 -3.40
CA GLU A 132 -1.99 13.65 -4.00
C GLU A 132 -2.55 12.73 -5.11
N ILE A 133 -1.70 12.19 -5.98
CA ILE A 133 -2.12 11.27 -7.05
C ILE A 133 -2.73 9.98 -6.50
N ILE A 134 -2.15 9.41 -5.43
CA ILE A 134 -2.73 8.26 -4.74
C ILE A 134 -4.13 8.60 -4.19
N CYS A 135 -4.29 9.78 -3.58
CA CYS A 135 -5.58 10.21 -3.01
C CYS A 135 -6.63 10.46 -4.10
N GLU A 136 -6.24 11.09 -5.22
CA GLU A 136 -7.09 11.35 -6.40
C GLU A 136 -7.59 10.06 -7.04
N SER A 137 -6.76 9.02 -7.02
CA SER A 137 -7.06 7.68 -7.53
C SER A 137 -7.95 6.85 -6.58
N HIS A 138 -8.70 7.49 -5.68
CA HIS A 138 -9.49 6.85 -4.62
C HIS A 138 -8.67 5.96 -3.67
N GLY A 139 -7.35 6.19 -3.56
CA GLY A 139 -6.45 5.34 -2.79
C GLY A 139 -6.81 5.23 -1.31
N VAL A 140 -7.24 6.33 -0.68
CA VAL A 140 -7.65 6.34 0.74
C VAL A 140 -8.70 5.28 1.04
N LYS A 141 -9.70 5.14 0.16
CA LYS A 141 -10.78 4.16 0.32
C LYS A 141 -10.24 2.73 0.12
N ALA A 142 -9.49 2.48 -0.95
CA ALA A 142 -8.94 1.16 -1.25
C ALA A 142 -8.00 0.66 -0.14
N ILE A 143 -7.14 1.52 0.37
CA ILE A 143 -6.19 1.19 1.45
C ILE A 143 -6.93 0.93 2.76
N ALA A 144 -7.92 1.77 3.11
CA ALA A 144 -8.75 1.57 4.29
C ALA A 144 -9.54 0.26 4.21
N GLU A 145 -10.14 -0.06 3.07
CA GLU A 145 -10.82 -1.34 2.88
C GLU A 145 -9.87 -2.54 2.99
N CYS A 146 -8.66 -2.43 2.44
CA CYS A 146 -7.63 -3.45 2.57
C CYS A 146 -7.25 -3.68 4.04
N LEU A 147 -7.00 -2.61 4.80
CA LEU A 147 -6.73 -2.64 6.24
C LEU A 147 -7.87 -3.33 7.02
N ALA A 148 -9.12 -3.01 6.72
CA ALA A 148 -10.28 -3.56 7.42
C ALA A 148 -10.54 -5.04 7.12
N LYS A 149 -10.27 -5.48 5.88
CA LYS A 149 -10.57 -6.85 5.39
C LYS A 149 -9.39 -7.82 5.59
N SER A 150 -8.16 -7.33 5.67
CA SER A 150 -6.98 -8.18 5.79
C SER A 150 -6.97 -8.96 7.09
N ASN A 151 -6.46 -10.19 7.03
CA ASN A 151 -6.29 -11.12 8.15
C ASN A 151 -4.83 -11.30 8.59
N THR A 152 -3.88 -10.57 7.97
CA THR A 152 -2.45 -10.64 8.30
C THR A 152 -1.99 -9.33 8.93
N VAL A 153 -1.13 -9.45 9.95
CA VAL A 153 -0.55 -8.31 10.66
C VAL A 153 0.26 -7.46 9.70
N GLU A 154 1.06 -8.10 8.85
CA GLU A 154 1.99 -7.47 7.92
C GLU A 154 1.28 -6.59 6.88
N THR A 155 0.14 -7.05 6.37
CA THR A 155 -0.66 -6.28 5.40
C THR A 155 -1.39 -5.13 6.09
N GLN A 156 -1.93 -5.34 7.30
CA GLN A 156 -2.56 -4.28 8.08
C GLN A 156 -1.55 -3.18 8.46
N GLU A 157 -0.35 -3.54 8.92
CA GLU A 157 0.72 -2.59 9.22
C GLU A 157 1.16 -1.80 7.99
N ALA A 158 1.34 -2.47 6.85
CA ALA A 158 1.68 -1.79 5.60
C ALA A 158 0.59 -0.82 5.15
N ALA A 159 -0.68 -1.19 5.26
CA ALA A 159 -1.81 -0.33 4.92
C ALA A 159 -1.91 0.87 5.86
N TRP A 160 -1.70 0.65 7.15
CA TRP A 160 -1.67 1.70 8.15
C TRP A 160 -0.52 2.68 7.93
N ALA A 161 0.71 2.19 7.72
CA ALA A 161 1.88 3.02 7.45
C ALA A 161 1.68 3.90 6.21
N LEU A 162 0.99 3.37 5.18
CA LEU A 162 0.62 4.13 4.00
C LEU A 162 -0.43 5.21 4.31
N LEU A 163 -1.50 4.91 5.06
CA LEU A 163 -2.47 5.93 5.48
C LEU A 163 -1.84 7.04 6.31
N GLU A 164 -0.93 6.68 7.22
CA GLU A 164 -0.18 7.63 8.02
C GLU A 164 0.76 8.49 7.16
N SER A 165 1.47 7.88 6.20
CA SER A 165 2.29 8.63 5.23
C SER A 165 1.43 9.60 4.41
N LEU A 166 0.26 9.17 3.93
CA LEU A 166 -0.64 10.03 3.15
C LEU A 166 -1.18 11.22 3.96
N LEU A 167 -1.33 11.08 5.27
CA LEU A 167 -1.84 12.12 6.16
C LEU A 167 -0.80 13.23 6.40
N HIS A 168 0.46 12.85 6.57
CA HIS A 168 1.55 13.78 6.87
C HIS A 168 2.04 14.51 5.61
N GLY A 169 2.11 15.83 5.65
CA GLY A 169 2.64 16.66 4.54
C GLY A 169 1.70 16.79 3.33
N ASN A 170 0.41 16.43 3.47
CA ASN A 170 -0.60 16.44 2.41
C ASN A 170 -1.89 17.21 2.81
N PRO A 171 -1.82 18.53 3.01
CA PRO A 171 -2.93 19.32 3.57
C PRO A 171 -4.21 19.27 2.74
N LYS A 172 -4.11 19.10 1.42
CA LYS A 172 -5.26 19.03 0.49
C LYS A 172 -6.19 17.86 0.78
N TYR A 173 -5.64 16.70 1.16
CA TYR A 173 -6.39 15.47 1.37
C TYR A 173 -6.51 15.05 2.84
N GLN A 174 -5.90 15.78 3.76
CA GLN A 174 -5.92 15.48 5.20
C GLN A 174 -7.31 15.20 5.76
N ASN A 175 -8.31 16.03 5.43
CA ASN A 175 -9.68 15.83 5.92
C ASN A 175 -10.33 14.54 5.37
N GLN A 176 -10.06 14.19 4.12
CA GLN A 176 -10.55 12.93 3.52
C GLN A 176 -9.95 11.73 4.24
N ILE A 177 -8.63 11.75 4.47
CA ILE A 177 -7.91 10.67 5.15
C ILE A 177 -8.39 10.55 6.59
N TYR A 178 -8.54 11.67 7.30
CA TYR A 178 -9.06 11.70 8.67
C TYR A 178 -10.47 11.10 8.77
N LYS A 179 -11.39 11.47 7.87
CA LYS A 179 -12.73 10.86 7.80
C LYS A 179 -12.67 9.36 7.49
N GLY A 180 -11.75 8.93 6.63
CA GLY A 180 -11.48 7.52 6.35
C GLY A 180 -11.03 6.75 7.60
N LEU A 181 -10.12 7.32 8.38
CA LEU A 181 -9.68 6.76 9.66
C LEU A 181 -10.82 6.65 10.68
N ILE A 182 -11.66 7.69 10.82
CA ILE A 182 -12.84 7.60 11.70
C ILE A 182 -13.79 6.49 11.25
N ALA A 183 -14.02 6.33 9.94
CA ALA A 183 -14.86 5.23 9.43
C ALA A 183 -14.29 3.85 9.80
N LEU A 184 -12.96 3.70 9.80
CA LEU A 184 -12.28 2.46 10.19
C LEU A 184 -12.46 2.09 11.67
N MET A 185 -12.79 3.04 12.55
CA MET A 185 -13.10 2.74 13.96
C MET A 185 -14.30 1.77 14.12
N THR A 186 -15.16 1.71 13.10
CA THR A 186 -16.33 0.82 13.07
C THR A 186 -16.02 -0.58 12.52
N CYS A 187 -14.78 -0.84 12.07
CA CYS A 187 -14.40 -2.15 11.53
C CYS A 187 -14.37 -3.23 12.62
N THR A 188 -14.48 -4.50 12.23
CA THR A 188 -14.51 -5.63 13.17
C THR A 188 -13.12 -6.09 13.64
N SER A 189 -12.04 -5.56 13.08
CA SER A 189 -10.66 -5.98 13.40
C SER A 189 -10.09 -5.17 14.57
N PRO A 190 -9.81 -5.78 15.73
CA PRO A 190 -9.26 -5.08 16.90
C PRO A 190 -7.89 -4.45 16.64
N GLN A 191 -7.08 -5.11 15.82
CA GLN A 191 -5.74 -4.62 15.47
C GLN A 191 -5.81 -3.37 14.59
N ALA A 192 -6.66 -3.39 13.55
CA ALA A 192 -6.89 -2.21 12.72
C ALA A 192 -7.43 -1.03 13.55
N GLN A 193 -8.35 -1.29 14.50
CA GLN A 193 -8.83 -0.26 15.43
C GLN A 193 -7.70 0.33 16.28
N GLN A 194 -6.81 -0.50 16.83
CA GLN A 194 -5.69 -0.04 17.65
C GLN A 194 -4.71 0.85 16.87
N LEU A 195 -4.37 0.45 15.64
CA LEU A 195 -3.51 1.23 14.75
C LEU A 195 -4.13 2.60 14.40
N VAL A 196 -5.43 2.61 14.09
CA VAL A 196 -6.18 3.83 13.79
C VAL A 196 -6.27 4.77 15.00
N LEU A 197 -6.56 4.22 16.19
CA LEU A 197 -6.60 4.97 17.46
C LEU A 197 -5.28 5.70 17.73
N HIS A 198 -4.15 5.01 17.56
CA HIS A 198 -2.83 5.59 17.75
C HIS A 198 -2.61 6.80 16.84
N THR A 199 -2.91 6.68 15.55
CA THR A 199 -2.75 7.80 14.60
C THR A 199 -3.71 8.94 14.87
N LEU A 200 -4.98 8.66 15.20
CA LEU A 200 -5.95 9.70 15.53
C LEU A 200 -5.49 10.52 16.73
N HIS A 201 -4.92 9.88 17.76
CA HIS A 201 -4.36 10.57 18.92
C HIS A 201 -3.19 11.48 18.54
N THR A 202 -2.22 10.96 17.77
CA THR A 202 -1.07 11.76 17.29
C THR A 202 -1.54 12.97 16.48
N VAL A 203 -2.50 12.79 15.59
CA VAL A 203 -2.97 13.86 14.68
C VAL A 203 -3.79 14.90 15.42
N GLN A 204 -4.61 14.49 16.40
CA GLN A 204 -5.34 15.39 17.29
C GLN A 204 -4.40 16.21 18.17
N SER A 205 -3.27 15.65 18.60
CA SER A 205 -2.27 16.39 19.39
C SER A 205 -1.47 17.42 18.57
N MET A 206 -1.32 17.20 17.27
CA MET A 206 -0.57 18.07 16.36
C MET A 206 -1.35 19.30 15.88
N HIS A 207 -2.66 19.29 16.08
CA HIS A 207 -3.56 20.30 15.56
C HIS A 207 -4.52 20.69 16.68
N GLU A 208 -4.39 21.92 17.19
CA GLU A 208 -5.51 22.67 17.78
C GLU A 208 -6.60 22.93 16.71
N ILE A 209 -6.99 21.92 15.93
CA ILE A 209 -8.13 22.06 15.05
C ILE A 209 -9.36 21.92 15.91
N TYR A 210 -10.11 23.01 15.98
CA TYR A 210 -11.55 23.06 16.17
C TYR A 210 -12.26 22.16 15.13
N PHE A 211 -12.14 20.84 15.26
CA PHE A 211 -13.12 19.91 14.73
C PHE A 211 -13.84 19.39 15.95
N PRO A 212 -15.05 19.89 16.27
CA PRO A 212 -15.84 19.26 17.30
C PRO A 212 -16.08 17.84 16.80
N LEU A 213 -15.40 16.87 17.40
CA LEU A 213 -15.92 15.53 17.48
C LEU A 213 -17.32 15.73 18.05
N GLY A 214 -18.35 15.60 17.20
CA GLY A 214 -19.71 15.65 17.70
C GLY A 214 -19.84 14.60 18.82
N PRO A 215 -20.70 14.85 19.83
CA PRO A 215 -20.94 13.90 20.92
C PRO A 215 -21.04 12.42 20.51
N PRO A 216 -21.61 12.02 19.35
CA PRO A 216 -21.63 10.61 18.96
C PRO A 216 -20.25 9.99 18.70
N THR A 217 -19.24 10.72 18.24
CA THR A 217 -17.90 10.16 17.93
C THR A 217 -17.08 9.95 19.20
N VAL A 218 -17.23 10.84 20.19
CA VAL A 218 -16.65 10.68 21.54
C VAL A 218 -17.31 9.49 22.26
N CYS A 219 -18.63 9.31 22.09
CA CYS A 219 -19.36 8.15 22.62
C CYS A 219 -19.00 6.82 21.96
N LEU A 220 -18.43 6.79 20.75
CA LEU A 220 -17.93 5.57 20.11
C LEU A 220 -16.50 5.22 20.57
N LEU A 221 -15.69 6.24 20.90
CA LEU A 221 -14.34 6.06 21.43
C LEU A 221 -14.37 5.56 22.89
N PHE A 222 -15.31 6.02 23.71
CA PHE A 222 -15.37 5.70 25.15
C PHE A 222 -15.54 4.19 25.48
N PRO A 223 -16.42 3.42 24.81
CA PRO A 223 -16.58 1.99 25.07
C PRO A 223 -15.41 1.13 24.56
N GLN A 224 -14.69 1.59 23.52
CA GLN A 224 -13.48 0.93 23.02
C GLN A 224 -12.29 1.21 23.95
N PHE A 225 -12.18 2.42 24.50
CA PHE A 225 -11.22 2.78 25.54
C PHE A 225 -11.35 1.91 26.80
N LEU A 226 -12.58 1.66 27.27
CA LEU A 226 -12.82 0.84 28.46
C LEU A 226 -12.54 -0.67 28.26
N LYS A 227 -12.51 -1.15 27.02
CA LYS A 227 -12.21 -2.56 26.71
C LYS A 227 -10.71 -2.86 26.61
N GLN A 228 -9.85 -1.85 26.49
CA GLN A 228 -8.40 -2.02 26.30
C GLN A 228 -7.57 -1.72 27.55
N THR A 229 -8.16 -1.18 28.62
CA THR A 229 -7.46 -1.06 29.91
C THR A 229 -7.46 -2.40 30.65
N PRO A 230 -6.30 -2.99 30.99
CA PRO A 230 -6.27 -4.07 31.97
C PRO A 230 -6.83 -3.53 33.28
N THR A 231 -7.78 -4.26 33.87
CA THR A 231 -8.48 -3.92 35.10
C THR A 231 -7.51 -3.41 36.17
N LEU A 232 -7.46 -2.10 36.40
CA LEU A 232 -6.81 -1.55 37.59
C LEU A 232 -7.73 -1.79 38.80
N PRO A 233 -7.15 -2.14 39.98
CA PRO A 233 -7.93 -2.39 41.19
C PRO A 233 -8.60 -1.10 41.70
N PRO A 234 -9.73 -1.21 42.41
CA PRO A 234 -10.60 -0.09 42.71
C PRO A 234 -10.04 0.69 43.91
N THR A 235 -9.33 1.80 43.69
CA THR A 235 -9.08 2.74 44.80
C THR A 235 -8.83 4.21 44.44
N GLN A 236 -9.12 4.71 43.23
CA GLN A 236 -9.00 6.15 42.96
C GLN A 236 -10.07 6.65 41.97
N THR A 237 -11.33 6.72 42.43
CA THR A 237 -12.48 7.17 41.64
C THR A 237 -12.92 8.61 41.94
N HIS A 238 -12.03 9.49 42.43
CA HIS A 238 -12.46 10.80 42.95
C HIS A 238 -11.73 12.04 42.43
N GLN A 239 -11.12 12.02 41.23
CA GLN A 239 -10.42 13.21 40.73
C GLN A 239 -10.55 13.58 39.25
N LEU A 240 -11.56 13.09 38.53
CA LEU A 240 -11.79 13.45 37.12
C LEU A 240 -13.23 13.95 36.86
N MET A 241 -13.71 14.89 37.68
CA MET A 241 -14.88 15.72 37.38
C MET A 241 -14.64 17.20 37.76
N CYS A 242 -13.56 17.77 37.23
CA CYS A 242 -13.45 19.21 36.95
C CYS A 242 -12.77 19.38 35.59
#